data_AF-A0A928JGC8-F1
#
_entry.id   AF-A0A928JGC8-F1
#
_cell.length_a   1.000
_cell.length_b   1.000
_cell.length_c   1.000
_cell.angle_alpha   90.00
_cell.angle_beta   90.00
_cell.angle_gamma   90.00
#
_symmetry.space_group_name_H-M   'P 1'
#
loop_
_entity.id
_entity.type
_entity.pdbx_description
1 polymer ?
#
loop_
_entity_poly.entity_id
_entity_poly.type
_entity_poly.pdbx_seq_one_letter_code
_entity_poly.pdbx_strand_id
1 'polypeptide(L)'
;MANKHYIFKNGSQEAQDMICALVGIDDIRYLSDGHHTFDGLYHQRAVLFGALVKANKDLAWKSRRHDDGEYCFGDPKWFIVGINTPKGQYTYHYHYDDYWDLFDCKELDRAPKWDGHDEKDVTRLLSL
;
A
#
# COMPACT_ATOMS: atom_id res chain seq x y z
N MET A 1 10.03 7.28 -19.75
CA MET A 1 9.41 6.10 -20.41
C MET A 1 8.18 5.76 -19.58
N ALA A 2 7.01 5.53 -20.18
CA ALA A 2 5.85 5.12 -19.40
C ALA A 2 6.14 3.75 -18.76
N ASN A 3 6.12 3.66 -17.43
CA ASN A 3 6.18 2.38 -16.73
C ASN A 3 4.98 1.55 -17.20
N LYS A 4 5.24 0.56 -18.05
CA LYS A 4 4.23 -0.45 -18.35
C LYS A 4 4.09 -1.31 -17.10
N HIS A 5 3.01 -1.12 -16.37
CA HIS A 5 2.56 -2.13 -15.40
C HIS A 5 2.15 -3.37 -16.19
N TYR A 6 2.99 -4.41 -16.15
CA TYR A 6 2.68 -5.69 -16.75
C TYR A 6 1.77 -6.46 -15.79
N ILE A 7 0.47 -6.37 -16.03
CA ILE A 7 -0.52 -7.18 -15.32
C ILE A 7 -0.66 -8.50 -16.09
N PHE A 8 -0.25 -9.60 -15.44
CA PHE A 8 -0.31 -10.92 -16.04
C PHE A 8 -1.76 -11.40 -16.15
N LYS A 9 -2.12 -11.94 -17.33
CA LYS A 9 -3.50 -12.33 -17.65
C LYS A 9 -4.03 -13.51 -16.83
N ASN A 10 -3.14 -14.30 -16.23
CA ASN A 10 -3.50 -15.50 -15.47
C ASN A 10 -3.42 -15.30 -13.93
N GLY A 11 -3.35 -14.05 -13.47
CA GLY A 11 -3.19 -13.72 -12.05
C GLY A 11 -1.75 -13.43 -11.69
N SER A 12 -1.56 -12.59 -10.67
CA SER A 12 -0.23 -12.13 -10.23
C SER A 12 0.62 -13.25 -9.63
N GLN A 13 -0.01 -14.28 -9.05
CA GLN A 13 0.70 -15.36 -8.38
C GLN A 13 1.48 -16.25 -9.36
N GLU A 14 0.82 -16.76 -10.42
CA GLU A 14 1.51 -17.62 -11.41
C GLU A 14 2.73 -16.94 -12.02
N ALA A 15 2.64 -15.64 -12.26
CA ALA A 15 3.74 -14.87 -12.80
C ALA A 15 4.88 -14.65 -11.81
N GLN A 16 4.54 -14.41 -10.53
CA GLN A 16 5.53 -14.35 -9.46
C GLN A 16 6.24 -15.71 -9.32
N ASP A 17 5.50 -16.82 -9.36
CA ASP A 17 6.06 -18.17 -9.29
C ASP A 17 7.00 -18.46 -10.47
N MET A 18 6.62 -18.03 -11.69
CA MET A 18 7.49 -18.15 -12.86
C MET A 18 8.78 -17.33 -12.73
N ILE A 19 8.71 -16.09 -12.23
CA ILE A 19 9.89 -15.27 -11.98
C ILE A 19 10.77 -15.91 -10.92
N CYS A 20 10.16 -16.39 -9.83
CA CYS A 20 10.82 -17.10 -8.74
C CYS A 20 11.61 -18.31 -9.26
N ALA A 21 10.96 -19.16 -10.06
CA ALA A 21 11.60 -20.30 -10.69
C ALA A 21 12.73 -19.91 -11.66
N LEU A 22 12.56 -18.82 -12.43
CA LEU A 22 13.57 -18.34 -13.38
C LEU A 22 14.85 -17.85 -12.68
N VAL A 23 14.71 -17.16 -11.56
CA VAL A 23 15.85 -16.56 -10.83
C VAL A 23 16.34 -17.39 -9.65
N GLY A 24 15.68 -18.51 -9.35
CA GLY A 24 16.07 -19.46 -8.31
C GLY A 24 15.79 -18.96 -6.89
N ILE A 25 14.66 -18.28 -6.68
CA ILE A 25 14.17 -17.87 -5.35
C ILE A 25 12.82 -18.52 -5.08
N ASP A 26 12.48 -18.73 -3.81
CA ASP A 26 11.19 -19.34 -3.43
C ASP A 26 10.07 -18.31 -3.29
N ASP A 27 10.43 -17.04 -3.10
CA ASP A 27 9.48 -15.97 -2.82
C ASP A 27 9.96 -14.64 -3.41
N ILE A 28 9.10 -14.03 -4.23
CA ILE A 28 9.39 -12.77 -4.93
C ILE A 28 9.72 -11.65 -3.96
N ARG A 29 9.23 -11.71 -2.72
CA ARG A 29 9.53 -10.75 -1.65
C ARG A 29 11.03 -10.60 -1.39
N TYR A 30 11.81 -11.66 -1.64
CA TYR A 30 13.27 -11.65 -1.48
C TYR A 30 14.04 -11.27 -2.74
N LEU A 31 13.36 -11.03 -3.87
CA LEU A 31 14.04 -10.52 -5.06
C LEU A 31 14.66 -9.16 -4.74
N SER A 32 15.95 -9.02 -5.07
CA SER A 32 16.73 -7.84 -4.75
C SER A 32 17.24 -7.12 -5.99
N ASP A 33 17.31 -5.80 -5.91
CA ASP A 33 18.01 -4.93 -6.88
C ASP A 33 19.52 -4.80 -6.60
N GLY A 34 20.04 -5.56 -5.63
CA GLY A 34 21.43 -5.48 -5.14
C GLY A 34 21.61 -4.59 -3.90
N HIS A 35 20.62 -3.79 -3.54
CA HIS A 35 20.62 -2.91 -2.36
C HIS A 35 19.46 -3.20 -1.40
N HIS A 36 18.28 -3.49 -1.94
CA HIS A 36 17.07 -3.77 -1.19
C HIS A 36 16.35 -4.98 -1.77
N THR A 37 15.57 -5.67 -0.95
CA THR A 37 14.55 -6.63 -1.41
C THR A 37 13.24 -5.91 -1.64
N PHE A 38 12.31 -6.50 -2.41
CA PHE A 38 10.96 -5.95 -2.50
C PHE A 38 10.31 -5.81 -1.12
N ASP A 39 10.39 -6.84 -0.28
CA ASP A 39 9.86 -6.79 1.09
C ASP A 39 10.45 -5.65 1.90
N GLY A 40 11.77 -5.45 1.80
CA GLY A 40 12.47 -4.35 2.46
C GLY A 40 11.97 -2.98 2.00
N LEU A 41 11.71 -2.80 0.71
CA LEU A 41 11.13 -1.56 0.18
C LEU A 41 9.69 -1.35 0.65
N TYR A 42 8.86 -2.40 0.69
CA TYR A 42 7.50 -2.33 1.23
C TYR A 42 7.50 -1.95 2.71
N HIS A 43 8.39 -2.55 3.50
CA HIS A 43 8.52 -2.23 4.92
C HIS A 43 8.97 -0.79 5.16
N GLN A 44 10.02 -0.34 4.46
CA GLN A 44 10.48 1.06 4.54
C GLN A 44 9.36 2.05 4.18
N ARG A 45 8.59 1.77 3.12
CA ARG A 45 7.43 2.57 2.73
C ARG A 45 6.38 2.64 3.84
N ALA A 46 6.07 1.52 4.47
CA ALA A 46 5.12 1.49 5.59
C ALA A 46 5.60 2.36 6.75
N VAL A 47 6.88 2.24 7.14
CA VAL A 47 7.47 3.03 8.23
C VAL A 47 7.50 4.53 7.91
N LEU A 48 7.94 4.91 6.71
CA LEU A 48 7.97 6.31 6.28
C LEU A 48 6.57 6.91 6.23
N PHE A 49 5.59 6.17 5.71
CA PHE A 49 4.20 6.61 5.70
C PHE A 49 3.61 6.68 7.11
N GLY A 50 3.96 5.74 7.99
CA GLY A 50 3.58 5.76 9.40
C GLY A 50 4.11 6.99 10.13
N ALA A 51 5.33 7.40 9.83
CA ALA A 51 5.89 8.66 10.34
C ALA A 51 5.10 9.89 9.87
N LEU A 52 4.71 9.94 8.58
CA LEU A 52 3.86 11.02 8.05
C LEU A 52 2.46 11.03 8.69
N VAL A 53 1.86 9.87 8.86
CA VAL A 53 0.57 9.70 9.55
C VAL A 53 0.66 10.21 10.98
N LYS A 54 1.70 9.82 11.71
CA LYS A 54 1.94 10.28 13.09
C LYS A 54 2.16 11.79 13.18
N ALA A 55 2.80 12.41 12.19
CA ALA A 55 3.01 13.85 12.14
C ALA A 55 1.75 14.63 11.76
N ASN A 56 0.79 14.00 11.08
CA ASN A 56 -0.41 14.63 10.51
C ASN A 56 -1.70 13.92 10.95
N LYS A 57 -1.80 13.55 12.23
CA LYS A 57 -2.89 12.70 12.76
C LYS A 57 -4.28 13.21 12.43
N ASP A 58 -4.48 14.52 12.47
CA ASP A 58 -5.79 15.15 12.22
C ASP A 58 -6.24 15.04 10.75
N LEU A 59 -5.29 14.82 9.84
CA LEU A 59 -5.54 14.61 8.41
C LEU A 59 -5.56 13.13 8.03
N ALA A 60 -5.06 12.26 8.93
CA ALA A 60 -4.84 10.85 8.67
C ALA A 60 -5.98 9.97 9.19
N TRP A 61 -6.21 8.87 8.49
CA TRP A 61 -7.25 7.89 8.85
C TRP A 61 -6.86 6.48 8.41
N LYS A 62 -7.46 5.47 9.04
CA LYS A 62 -7.36 4.06 8.63
C LYS A 62 -8.72 3.37 8.69
N SER A 63 -8.93 2.36 7.85
CA SER A 63 -10.14 1.54 7.84
C SER A 63 -9.87 0.14 7.33
N ARG A 64 -10.63 -0.86 7.80
CA ARG A 64 -10.61 -2.22 7.24
C ARG A 64 -11.46 -2.37 5.98
N ARG A 65 -12.29 -1.37 5.67
CA ARG A 65 -13.28 -1.44 4.58
C ARG A 65 -13.12 -0.28 3.61
N HIS A 66 -13.44 -0.54 2.34
CA HIS A 66 -13.58 0.50 1.32
C HIS A 66 -14.89 1.27 1.52
N ASP A 67 -15.19 2.25 0.64
CA ASP A 67 -16.36 3.13 0.80
C ASP A 67 -17.69 2.39 0.63
N ASP A 68 -17.71 1.36 -0.21
CA ASP A 68 -18.84 0.44 -0.41
C ASP A 68 -19.18 -0.36 0.86
N GLY A 69 -18.23 -0.48 1.79
CA GLY A 69 -18.37 -1.23 3.04
C GLY A 69 -17.83 -2.66 2.97
N GLU A 70 -17.30 -3.09 1.83
CA GLU A 70 -16.63 -4.37 1.69
C GLU A 70 -15.23 -4.32 2.32
N TYR A 71 -14.74 -5.47 2.79
CA TYR A 71 -13.34 -5.57 3.24
C TYR A 71 -12.38 -5.26 2.11
N CYS A 72 -11.23 -4.68 2.44
CA CYS A 72 -10.17 -4.45 1.45
C CYS A 72 -9.82 -5.76 0.75
N PHE A 73 -9.96 -5.80 -0.59
CA PHE A 73 -9.77 -7.02 -1.39
C PHE A 73 -10.65 -8.21 -0.99
N GLY A 74 -11.79 -7.96 -0.32
CA GLY A 74 -12.70 -8.99 0.17
C GLY A 74 -12.17 -9.80 1.36
N ASP A 75 -11.06 -9.39 1.99
CA ASP A 75 -10.38 -10.15 3.04
C ASP A 75 -10.10 -9.27 4.28
N PRO A 76 -10.50 -9.69 5.50
CA PRO A 76 -10.24 -8.93 6.74
C PRO A 76 -8.75 -8.78 7.10
N LYS A 77 -7.85 -9.52 6.45
CA LYS A 77 -6.40 -9.42 6.63
C LYS A 77 -5.79 -8.16 6.04
N TRP A 78 -6.59 -7.33 5.36
CA TRP A 78 -6.13 -6.09 4.76
C TRP A 78 -6.83 -4.89 5.38
N PHE A 79 -6.12 -3.78 5.42
CA PHE A 79 -6.69 -2.47 5.72
C PHE A 79 -6.10 -1.40 4.80
N ILE A 80 -6.77 -0.27 4.76
CA ILE A 80 -6.36 0.94 4.04
C ILE A 80 -6.03 2.03 5.06
N VAL A 81 -4.95 2.77 4.81
CA VAL A 81 -4.55 3.96 5.56
C VAL A 81 -4.32 5.10 4.59
N GLY A 82 -4.74 6.31 4.96
CA GLY A 82 -4.69 7.48 4.09
C GLY A 82 -4.43 8.77 4.83
N ILE A 83 -3.95 9.78 4.10
CA ILE A 83 -3.88 11.17 4.55
C ILE A 83 -4.62 12.05 3.54
N ASN A 84 -5.49 12.92 4.05
CA ASN A 84 -6.14 13.95 3.24
C ASN A 84 -5.18 15.13 3.04
N THR A 85 -4.58 15.23 1.86
CA THR A 85 -3.70 16.36 1.52
C THR A 85 -4.50 17.49 0.85
N PRO A 86 -3.97 18.73 0.81
CA PRO A 86 -4.57 19.81 0.03
C PRO A 86 -4.79 19.49 -1.46
N LYS A 87 -4.04 18.53 -2.02
CA LYS A 87 -4.13 18.11 -3.43
C LYS A 87 -4.98 16.84 -3.63
N GLY A 88 -5.72 16.41 -2.61
CA GLY A 88 -6.49 15.17 -2.62
C GLY A 88 -5.87 14.11 -1.71
N GLN A 89 -6.60 13.04 -1.44
CA GLN A 89 -6.11 11.97 -0.58
C GLN A 89 -4.98 11.19 -1.26
N TYR A 90 -4.17 10.52 -0.43
CA TYR A 90 -3.24 9.49 -0.89
C TYR A 90 -3.25 8.33 0.11
N THR A 91 -3.36 7.10 -0.40
CA THR A 91 -3.62 5.92 0.44
C THR A 91 -2.72 4.74 0.11
N TYR A 92 -2.59 3.83 1.08
CA TYR A 92 -1.94 2.54 0.91
C TYR A 92 -2.76 1.43 1.59
N HIS A 93 -2.65 0.22 1.05
CA HIS A 93 -3.13 -1.00 1.69
C HIS A 93 -1.97 -1.78 2.30
N TYR A 94 -2.21 -2.34 3.49
CA TYR A 94 -1.26 -3.18 4.21
C TYR A 94 -1.96 -4.36 4.87
N HIS A 95 -1.19 -5.39 5.21
CA HIS A 95 -1.66 -6.50 6.02
C HIS A 95 -1.91 -6.05 7.47
N TYR A 96 -3.07 -6.44 8.00
CA TYR A 96 -3.53 -6.07 9.33
C TYR A 96 -2.54 -6.50 10.42
N ASP A 97 -2.17 -7.79 10.42
CA ASP A 97 -1.32 -8.38 11.47
C ASP A 97 0.09 -7.77 11.49
N ASP A 98 0.58 -7.28 10.35
CA ASP A 98 1.94 -6.75 10.23
C ASP A 98 2.04 -5.26 10.58
N TYR A 99 1.00 -4.46 10.25
CA TYR A 99 1.13 -3.00 10.19
C TYR A 99 0.00 -2.21 10.86
N TRP A 100 -1.08 -2.82 11.33
CA TRP A 100 -2.23 -2.07 11.87
C TRP A 100 -1.84 -1.10 13.00
N ASP A 101 -1.01 -1.57 13.92
CA ASP A 101 -0.57 -0.81 15.09
C ASP A 101 0.54 0.20 14.78
N LEU A 102 1.17 0.11 13.60
CA LEU A 102 2.14 1.11 13.13
C LEU A 102 1.47 2.47 12.86
N PHE A 103 0.20 2.44 12.45
CA PHE A 103 -0.55 3.65 12.06
C PHE A 103 -1.43 4.13 13.21
N ASP A 104 -0.93 5.14 13.92
CA ASP A 104 -1.62 5.83 15.02
C ASP A 104 -2.40 7.05 14.49
N CYS A 105 -3.62 6.80 14.03
CA CYS A 105 -4.56 7.79 13.49
C CYS A 105 -6.02 7.37 13.67
N LYS A 106 -6.95 8.22 13.21
CA LYS A 106 -8.40 7.98 13.35
C LYS A 106 -8.83 6.72 12.61
N GLU A 107 -9.50 5.82 13.31
CA GLU A 107 -10.17 4.67 12.71
C GLU A 107 -11.54 5.06 12.17
N LEU A 108 -11.85 4.63 10.95
CA LEU A 108 -13.13 4.83 10.28
C LEU A 108 -13.81 3.50 10.01
N ASP A 109 -15.14 3.46 10.14
CA ASP A 109 -15.95 2.29 9.77
C ASP A 109 -15.81 1.93 8.28
N ARG A 110 -15.63 2.95 7.43
CA ARG A 110 -15.42 2.85 5.99
C ARG A 110 -14.45 3.92 5.52
N ALA A 111 -13.61 3.58 4.55
CA ALA A 111 -12.75 4.56 3.89
C ALA A 111 -13.56 5.61 3.12
N PRO A 112 -13.04 6.84 2.92
CA PRO A 112 -13.55 7.77 1.93
C PRO A 112 -13.54 7.16 0.53
N LYS A 113 -14.47 7.61 -0.32
CA LYS A 113 -14.55 7.20 -1.72
C LYS A 113 -13.23 7.45 -2.45
N TRP A 114 -12.75 6.47 -3.21
CA TRP A 114 -11.53 6.61 -3.99
C TRP A 114 -11.69 7.69 -5.08
N ASP A 115 -10.69 8.57 -5.19
CA ASP A 115 -10.68 9.71 -6.11
C ASP A 115 -9.91 9.42 -7.41
N GLY A 116 -9.50 8.16 -7.64
CA GLY A 116 -8.79 7.75 -8.84
C GLY A 116 -7.27 7.96 -8.81
N HIS A 117 -6.69 8.32 -7.65
CA HIS A 117 -5.24 8.53 -7.55
C HIS A 117 -4.44 7.24 -7.82
N ASP A 118 -3.25 7.40 -8.41
CA ASP A 118 -2.31 6.31 -8.70
C ASP A 118 -0.91 6.56 -8.10
N GLU A 119 0.08 5.72 -8.43
CA GLU A 119 1.45 5.85 -7.92
C GLU A 119 2.11 7.22 -8.21
N LYS A 120 1.73 7.90 -9.29
CA LYS A 120 2.29 9.20 -9.68
C LYS A 120 1.83 10.32 -8.76
N ASP A 121 0.68 10.13 -8.11
CA ASP A 121 0.10 11.06 -7.14
C ASP A 121 0.80 11.03 -5.78
N VAL A 122 1.83 10.19 -5.56
CA VAL A 122 2.60 10.16 -4.30
C VAL A 122 3.13 11.54 -3.90
N THR A 123 3.39 12.40 -4.91
CA THR A 123 3.84 13.78 -4.71
C THR A 123 2.80 14.68 -4.02
N ARG A 124 1.54 14.26 -3.89
CA ARG A 124 0.53 14.95 -3.05
C ARG A 124 0.97 15.03 -1.60
N LEU A 125 1.71 14.04 -1.10
CA LEU A 125 2.26 14.03 0.26
C LEU A 125 3.22 15.20 0.52
N LEU A 126 3.85 15.76 -0.52
CA LEU A 126 4.70 16.96 -0.40
C LEU A 126 3.90 18.24 -0.15
N SER A 127 2.57 18.18 -0.13
CA SER A 127 1.71 19.32 0.23
C SER A 127 1.20 19.28 1.67
N LEU A 128 1.65 18.30 2.48
CA LEU A 128 1.42 18.24 3.91
C LEU A 128 2.22 19.29 4.68
#